data_AF-A0A9E5HUY7-F1
#
_entry.id   AF-A0A9E5HUY7-F1
#
_cell.length_a   1.000
_cell.length_b   1.000
_cell.length_c   1.000
_cell.angle_alpha   90.00
_cell.angle_beta   90.00
_cell.angle_gamma   90.00
#
_symmetry.space_group_name_H-M   'P 1'
#
loop_
_entity.id
_entity.type
_entity.pdbx_description
1 polymer ?
#
loop_
_entity_poly.entity_id
_entity_poly.type
_entity_poly.pdbx_seq_one_letter_code
_entity_poly.pdbx_strand_id
1 'polypeptide(L)'
;MKSKSLLALSSVALLLSLLSIPLSTAFAADDCGFGKSRDLGEEFEDEDGNLYYELPDGSKIFEIDEENYEMEDGTPIEYGTWGECKPTSWSEEENEGNSAKFFSISMLSDEEEGVTNEFSSILLTCEKNRLTVEVNVEDARSAGSKGNGEYRIDRLRAKKFQYLSRGADESIAIADTKSFISDLLKAKSKVSFKIPTTSGTFVTAFPKGNLDAFRPKFAKAGCRF
;
A
#
# COMPACT_ATOMS: atom_id res chain seq x y z
N MET A 1 -28.24 77.56 -1.16
CA MET A 1 -28.88 77.87 0.14
C MET A 1 -29.56 76.60 0.65
N LYS A 2 -29.33 76.24 1.94
CA LYS A 2 -30.19 75.47 2.88
C LYS A 2 -30.97 74.26 2.30
N SER A 3 -30.96 73.03 2.80
CA SER A 3 -30.84 72.53 4.19
C SER A 3 -30.92 70.99 4.17
N LYS A 4 -30.01 70.36 4.93
CA LYS A 4 -30.15 69.22 5.86
C LYS A 4 -31.34 68.24 5.82
N SER A 5 -30.94 66.95 5.93
CA SER A 5 -31.39 65.91 6.90
C SER A 5 -32.71 65.17 6.63
N LEU A 6 -32.99 63.93 7.04
CA LEU A 6 -32.34 62.86 7.84
C LEU A 6 -33.24 61.59 7.70
N LEU A 7 -32.66 60.38 7.78
CA LEU A 7 -33.28 59.09 8.21
C LEU A 7 -34.43 58.52 7.32
N ALA A 8 -34.61 57.21 7.15
CA ALA A 8 -34.42 56.12 8.09
C ALA A 8 -34.10 54.78 7.39
N LEU A 9 -33.30 53.98 8.09
CA LEU A 9 -33.09 52.56 7.84
C LEU A 9 -34.42 51.79 7.94
N SER A 10 -34.62 50.82 7.05
CA SER A 10 -35.46 49.66 7.35
C SER A 10 -34.74 48.41 6.86
N SER A 11 -34.08 47.75 7.80
CA SER A 11 -33.57 46.39 7.67
C SER A 11 -34.72 45.44 7.36
N VAL A 12 -34.66 44.78 6.20
CA VAL A 12 -35.37 43.52 5.99
C VAL A 12 -34.29 42.46 5.79
N ALA A 13 -33.94 41.82 6.89
CA ALA A 13 -33.13 40.62 6.89
C ALA A 13 -33.91 39.52 6.17
N LEU A 14 -33.47 39.15 4.97
CA LEU A 14 -33.94 37.93 4.32
C LEU A 14 -33.28 36.75 5.05
N LEU A 15 -34.05 36.10 5.91
CA LEU A 15 -33.69 34.85 6.57
C LEU A 15 -33.41 33.79 5.50
N LEU A 16 -32.14 33.38 5.41
CA LEU A 16 -31.74 32.12 4.77
C LEU A 16 -32.39 30.97 5.55
N SER A 17 -33.45 30.37 5.00
CA SER A 17 -33.83 29.01 5.35
C SER A 17 -32.93 28.04 4.57
N LEU A 18 -31.68 27.91 5.01
CA LEU A 18 -30.88 26.73 4.69
C LEU A 18 -31.50 25.58 5.46
N LEU A 19 -32.20 24.71 4.73
CA LEU A 19 -32.55 23.37 5.20
C LEU A 19 -31.25 22.69 5.62
N SER A 20 -31.03 22.62 6.92
CA SER A 20 -30.03 21.77 7.56
C SER A 20 -30.41 20.32 7.28
N ILE A 21 -29.98 19.81 6.13
CA ILE A 21 -29.82 18.37 5.97
C ILE A 21 -28.80 17.99 7.05
N PRO A 22 -29.13 17.13 8.03
CA PRO A 22 -28.08 16.57 8.85
C PRO A 22 -27.16 15.83 7.88
N LEU A 23 -25.95 16.38 7.73
CA LEU A 23 -24.85 15.64 7.15
C LEU A 23 -24.63 14.50 8.14
N SER A 24 -25.30 13.38 7.88
CA SER A 24 -24.92 12.11 8.48
C SER A 24 -23.48 11.93 8.02
N THR A 25 -22.53 12.28 8.89
CA THR A 25 -21.20 11.74 8.84
C THR A 25 -21.40 10.24 8.98
N ALA A 26 -21.53 9.56 7.84
CA ALA A 26 -21.14 8.18 7.77
C ALA A 26 -19.75 8.15 8.40
N PHE A 27 -19.64 7.50 9.54
CA PHE A 27 -18.36 7.04 10.04
C PHE A 27 -17.84 6.12 8.95
N ALA A 28 -17.07 6.67 8.01
CA ALA A 28 -16.25 5.85 7.14
C ALA A 28 -15.28 5.16 8.09
N ALA A 29 -15.32 3.84 8.13
CA ALA A 29 -14.29 3.05 8.77
C ALA A 29 -12.93 3.64 8.37
N ASP A 30 -12.13 4.01 9.36
CA ASP A 30 -10.80 4.61 9.20
C ASP A 30 -9.88 3.56 8.55
N ASP A 31 -9.98 3.42 7.23
CA ASP A 31 -9.03 2.68 6.43
C ASP A 31 -7.68 3.42 6.53
N CYS A 32 -6.60 2.69 6.80
CA CYS A 32 -5.31 3.25 7.22
C CYS A 32 -4.65 4.17 6.17
N GLY A 33 -5.26 4.28 4.98
CA GLY A 33 -4.80 5.02 3.84
C GLY A 33 -3.64 4.31 3.15
N PHE A 34 -3.42 4.63 1.88
CA PHE A 34 -2.45 3.95 1.02
C PHE A 34 -1.10 3.70 1.70
N GLY A 35 -0.65 2.45 1.64
CA GLY A 35 0.65 1.99 2.12
C GLY A 35 0.77 1.86 3.62
N LYS A 36 -0.37 1.81 4.31
CA LYS A 36 -0.44 1.39 5.69
C LYS A 36 -1.43 0.24 5.83
N SER A 37 -1.03 -0.76 6.60
CA SER A 37 -1.92 -1.81 7.05
C SER A 37 -2.15 -1.64 8.55
N ARG A 38 -3.31 -2.09 9.00
CA ARG A 38 -3.65 -2.13 10.41
C ARG A 38 -2.88 -3.30 11.04
N ASP A 39 -2.00 -2.99 11.98
CA ASP A 39 -1.27 -4.01 12.73
C ASP A 39 -2.09 -4.34 13.99
N LEU A 40 -2.63 -5.56 14.02
CA LEU A 40 -3.41 -6.08 15.15
C LEU A 40 -2.51 -6.49 16.32
N GLY A 41 -1.19 -6.52 16.12
CA GLY A 41 -0.22 -6.98 17.11
C GLY A 41 0.16 -8.45 16.89
N GLU A 42 0.84 -9.01 17.90
CA GLU A 42 1.17 -10.43 17.92
C GLU A 42 -0.09 -11.23 18.28
N GLU A 43 -0.33 -12.31 17.54
CA GLU A 43 -1.39 -13.27 17.85
C GLU A 43 -0.88 -14.23 18.92
N PHE A 44 -1.70 -14.46 19.93
CA PHE A 44 -1.43 -15.36 21.05
C PHE A 44 -2.53 -16.41 21.14
N GLU A 45 -2.19 -17.57 21.70
CA GLU A 45 -3.14 -18.63 22.04
C GLU A 45 -3.24 -18.73 23.57
N ASP A 46 -4.47 -18.77 24.09
CA ASP A 46 -4.70 -18.98 25.52
C ASP A 46 -4.64 -20.47 25.92
N GLU A 47 -4.85 -20.77 27.20
CA GLU A 47 -4.82 -22.15 27.72
C GLU A 47 -5.97 -23.03 27.17
N ASP A 48 -7.04 -22.40 26.67
CA ASP A 48 -8.23 -23.04 26.12
C ASP A 48 -8.15 -23.19 24.58
N GLY A 49 -7.08 -22.68 23.95
CA GLY A 49 -6.85 -22.74 22.52
C GLY A 49 -7.51 -21.60 21.73
N ASN A 50 -7.97 -20.54 22.38
CA ASN A 50 -8.54 -19.38 21.69
C ASN A 50 -7.44 -18.41 21.27
N LEU A 51 -7.54 -17.91 20.04
CA LEU A 51 -6.64 -16.89 19.52
C LEU A 51 -7.06 -15.50 19.98
N TYR A 52 -6.08 -14.71 20.41
CA TYR A 52 -6.30 -13.32 20.82
C TYR A 52 -5.13 -12.42 20.45
N TYR A 53 -5.41 -11.12 20.38
CA TYR A 53 -4.46 -10.05 20.14
C TYR A 53 -4.35 -9.18 21.40
N GLU A 54 -3.13 -8.86 21.83
CA GLU A 54 -2.90 -7.93 22.94
C GLU A 54 -2.66 -6.51 22.43
N LEU A 55 -3.52 -5.57 22.85
CA LEU A 55 -3.42 -4.16 22.53
C LEU A 55 -2.31 -3.47 23.37
N PRO A 56 -1.79 -2.32 22.92
CA PRO A 56 -0.75 -1.58 23.67
C PRO A 56 -1.12 -1.16 25.10
N ASP A 57 -2.43 -1.07 25.41
CA ASP A 57 -2.93 -0.77 26.74
C ASP A 57 -3.13 -2.02 27.63
N GLY A 58 -2.79 -3.21 27.12
CA GLY A 58 -2.92 -4.50 27.79
C GLY A 58 -4.29 -5.17 27.63
N SER A 59 -5.22 -4.55 26.90
CA SER A 59 -6.52 -5.17 26.62
C SER A 59 -6.38 -6.32 25.61
N LYS A 60 -7.23 -7.33 25.71
CA LYS A 60 -7.25 -8.48 24.80
C LYS A 60 -8.46 -8.45 23.87
N ILE A 61 -8.22 -8.77 22.60
CA ILE A 61 -9.24 -8.95 21.58
C ILE A 61 -9.22 -10.40 21.13
N PHE A 62 -10.34 -11.09 21.22
CA PHE A 62 -10.50 -12.48 20.82
C PHE A 62 -11.13 -12.56 19.44
N GLU A 63 -10.60 -13.45 18.60
CA GLU A 63 -11.22 -13.80 17.32
C GLU A 63 -12.34 -14.81 17.55
N ILE A 64 -13.55 -14.47 17.11
CA ILE A 64 -14.72 -15.35 17.22
C ILE A 64 -14.93 -16.12 15.93
N ASP A 65 -14.78 -15.41 14.81
CA ASP A 65 -14.75 -15.96 13.46
C ASP A 65 -13.95 -15.02 12.54
N GLU A 66 -13.80 -15.38 11.25
CA GLU A 66 -12.97 -14.67 10.27
C GLU A 66 -13.28 -13.16 10.14
N GLU A 67 -14.46 -12.70 10.56
CA GLU A 67 -14.87 -11.29 10.44
C GLU A 67 -15.28 -10.65 11.78
N ASN A 68 -15.44 -11.41 12.86
CA ASN A 68 -15.96 -10.93 14.14
C ASN A 68 -14.97 -11.08 15.29
N TYR A 69 -14.85 -10.00 16.06
CA TYR A 69 -13.93 -9.89 17.18
C TYR A 69 -14.66 -9.34 18.41
N GLU A 70 -14.26 -9.79 19.60
CA GLU A 70 -14.78 -9.28 20.88
C GLU A 70 -13.66 -8.93 21.85
N MET A 71 -13.91 -7.95 22.71
CA MET A 71 -13.05 -7.67 23.87
C MET A 71 -13.17 -8.79 24.91
N GLU A 72 -12.23 -8.86 25.85
CA GLU A 72 -12.30 -9.80 27.00
C GLU A 72 -13.62 -9.72 27.80
N ASP A 73 -14.30 -8.56 27.79
CA ASP A 73 -15.59 -8.37 28.45
C ASP A 73 -16.82 -8.80 27.60
N GLY A 74 -16.60 -9.36 26.41
CA GLY A 74 -17.64 -9.78 25.46
C GLY A 74 -18.24 -8.65 24.63
N THR A 75 -17.63 -7.46 24.63
CA THR A 75 -18.08 -6.35 23.78
C THR A 75 -17.69 -6.61 22.33
N PRO A 76 -18.64 -6.67 21.38
CA PRO A 76 -18.33 -6.80 19.95
C PRO A 76 -17.55 -5.60 19.44
N ILE A 77 -16.59 -5.87 18.57
CA ILE A 77 -15.77 -4.85 17.93
C ILE A 77 -15.89 -4.99 16.41
N GLU A 78 -16.11 -3.87 15.71
CA GLU A 78 -16.19 -3.81 14.24
C GLU A 78 -14.82 -3.86 13.55
N TYR A 79 -14.57 -4.91 12.74
CA TYR A 79 -13.29 -5.11 12.04
C TYR A 79 -12.73 -3.82 11.47
N GLY A 80 -11.49 -3.50 11.83
CA GLY A 80 -10.85 -2.28 11.37
C GLY A 80 -11.14 -1.04 12.21
N THR A 81 -11.49 -1.17 13.51
CA THR A 81 -11.55 -0.03 14.45
C THR A 81 -10.44 0.01 15.50
N TRP A 82 -9.69 -1.08 15.71
CA TRP A 82 -8.53 -1.20 16.61
C TRP A 82 -7.21 -1.44 15.86
N GLY A 83 -6.07 -1.24 16.53
CA GLY A 83 -4.74 -1.41 15.96
C GLY A 83 -4.14 -0.11 15.41
N GLU A 84 -2.81 -0.03 15.40
CA GLU A 84 -2.09 1.12 14.87
C GLU A 84 -1.91 0.97 13.35
N CYS A 85 -2.13 2.06 12.60
CA CYS A 85 -1.78 2.08 11.18
C CYS A 85 -0.26 2.13 11.01
N LYS A 86 0.34 0.98 10.65
CA LYS A 86 1.78 0.84 10.41
C LYS A 86 2.05 0.74 8.90
N PRO A 87 3.26 1.09 8.43
CA PRO A 87 3.62 0.89 7.03
C PRO A 87 3.40 -0.58 6.63
N THR A 88 2.78 -0.82 5.46
CA THR A 88 2.51 -2.16 4.96
C THR A 88 3.79 -3.00 4.95
N SER A 89 3.71 -4.23 5.46
CA SER A 89 4.87 -5.13 5.44
C SER A 89 5.06 -5.75 4.07
N TRP A 90 6.31 -5.89 3.63
CA TRP A 90 6.61 -6.82 2.53
C TRP A 90 6.38 -8.25 3.01
N SER A 91 5.85 -9.09 2.12
CA SER A 91 5.67 -10.52 2.35
C SER A 91 6.96 -11.25 2.01
N GLU A 92 7.45 -12.08 2.95
CA GLU A 92 8.62 -12.93 2.72
C GLU A 92 8.19 -14.24 2.05
N GLU A 93 8.96 -14.66 1.05
CA GLU A 93 8.87 -16.01 0.52
C GLU A 93 10.18 -16.73 0.87
N GLU A 94 10.14 -17.51 1.96
CA GLU A 94 11.27 -18.34 2.37
C GLU A 94 11.13 -19.74 1.76
N ASN A 95 12.07 -20.11 0.90
CA ASN A 95 12.09 -21.43 0.26
C ASN A 95 13.11 -22.32 0.99
N GLU A 96 12.64 -23.15 1.91
CA GLU A 96 13.50 -24.04 2.71
C GLU A 96 14.11 -25.23 1.92
N GLY A 97 13.78 -25.38 0.63
CA GLY A 97 13.93 -26.64 -0.08
C GLY A 97 15.14 -26.82 -1.01
N ASN A 98 16.00 -25.83 -1.28
CA ASN A 98 17.06 -26.03 -2.27
C ASN A 98 18.36 -25.27 -2.02
N SER A 99 19.47 -25.93 -2.38
CA SER A 99 20.88 -25.53 -2.23
C SER A 99 21.29 -24.17 -2.84
N ALA A 100 20.37 -23.42 -3.45
CA ALA A 100 20.60 -22.06 -3.92
C ALA A 100 20.17 -21.07 -2.85
N LYS A 101 21.08 -20.19 -2.42
CA LYS A 101 20.75 -19.01 -1.60
C LYS A 101 19.77 -18.14 -2.41
N PHE A 102 18.49 -18.31 -2.12
CA PHE A 102 17.37 -17.61 -2.71
C PHE A 102 16.64 -16.90 -1.58
N PHE A 103 16.39 -15.61 -1.74
CA PHE A 103 15.59 -14.81 -0.83
C PHE A 103 14.74 -13.86 -1.66
N SER A 104 13.43 -13.89 -1.48
CA SER A 104 12.52 -12.97 -2.15
C SER A 104 11.55 -12.33 -1.18
N ILE A 105 11.16 -11.11 -1.52
CA ILE A 105 10.07 -10.40 -0.88
C ILE A 105 9.15 -9.83 -1.94
N SER A 106 7.85 -9.82 -1.67
CA SER A 106 6.82 -9.27 -2.55
C SER A 106 5.99 -8.21 -1.85
N MET A 107 5.45 -7.28 -2.64
CA MET A 107 4.49 -6.27 -2.20
C MET A 107 3.36 -6.21 -3.21
N LEU A 108 2.13 -6.29 -2.73
CA LEU A 108 0.94 -6.15 -3.56
C LEU A 108 0.68 -4.67 -3.86
N SER A 109 0.02 -4.41 -4.98
CA SER A 109 -0.55 -3.09 -5.22
C SER A 109 -1.64 -2.81 -4.21
N ASP A 110 -1.75 -1.53 -3.87
CA ASP A 110 -2.77 -1.02 -2.96
C ASP A 110 -3.68 -0.07 -3.76
N GLU A 111 -4.94 0.04 -3.37
CA GLU A 111 -5.95 0.80 -4.10
C GLU A 111 -5.58 2.29 -4.12
N GLU A 112 -5.46 2.87 -5.31
CA GLU A 112 -5.17 4.30 -5.47
C GLU A 112 -5.89 4.86 -6.71
N GLU A 113 -6.35 6.11 -6.60
CA GLU A 113 -6.89 6.86 -7.73
C GLU A 113 -5.97 6.81 -8.96
N GLY A 114 -6.48 6.27 -10.06
CA GLY A 114 -5.77 6.17 -11.34
C GLY A 114 -4.92 4.90 -11.51
N VAL A 115 -4.91 3.99 -10.53
CA VAL A 115 -4.48 2.60 -10.72
C VAL A 115 -5.56 1.87 -11.52
N THR A 116 -5.14 1.12 -12.53
CA THR A 116 -6.07 0.39 -13.41
C THR A 116 -6.15 -1.09 -13.07
N ASN A 117 -5.28 -1.61 -12.19
CA ASN A 117 -5.20 -3.01 -11.83
C ASN A 117 -4.79 -3.18 -10.36
N GLU A 118 -5.68 -3.80 -9.58
CA GLU A 118 -5.59 -3.95 -8.12
C GLU A 118 -4.83 -5.22 -7.72
N PHE A 119 -4.73 -6.22 -8.61
CA PHE A 119 -4.09 -7.51 -8.34
C PHE A 119 -2.67 -7.63 -8.92
N SER A 120 -1.87 -6.59 -8.77
CA SER A 120 -0.47 -6.61 -9.21
C SER A 120 0.49 -6.77 -8.04
N SER A 121 1.71 -7.20 -8.33
CA SER A 121 2.77 -7.30 -7.32
C SER A 121 4.10 -6.84 -7.87
N ILE A 122 4.95 -6.35 -6.96
CA ILE A 122 6.37 -6.13 -7.21
C ILE A 122 7.16 -7.13 -6.37
N LEU A 123 8.12 -7.80 -7.02
CA LEU A 123 8.95 -8.85 -6.45
C LEU A 123 10.41 -8.41 -6.47
N LEU A 124 11.07 -8.48 -5.31
CA LEU A 124 12.50 -8.28 -5.15
C LEU A 124 13.13 -9.64 -4.84
N THR A 125 14.02 -10.10 -5.71
CA THR A 125 14.64 -11.43 -5.57
C THR A 125 16.15 -11.32 -5.53
N CYS A 126 16.76 -11.99 -4.56
CA CYS A 126 18.19 -12.27 -4.51
C CYS A 126 18.43 -13.74 -4.78
N GLU A 127 19.03 -14.04 -5.94
CA GLU A 127 19.44 -15.39 -6.28
C GLU A 127 20.90 -15.35 -6.73
N LYS A 128 21.76 -16.21 -6.16
CA LYS A 128 23.18 -16.33 -6.56
C LYS A 128 23.90 -14.96 -6.57
N ASN A 129 23.68 -14.14 -5.54
CA ASN A 129 24.20 -12.77 -5.39
C ASN A 129 23.74 -11.77 -6.47
N ARG A 130 22.68 -12.10 -7.23
CA ARG A 130 22.08 -11.21 -8.23
C ARG A 130 20.73 -10.73 -7.74
N LEU A 131 20.59 -9.41 -7.62
CA LEU A 131 19.33 -8.75 -7.32
C LEU A 131 18.53 -8.56 -8.62
N THR A 132 17.29 -9.00 -8.62
CA THR A 132 16.31 -8.75 -9.68
C THR A 132 15.08 -8.07 -9.09
N VAL A 133 14.45 -7.23 -9.90
CA VAL A 133 13.16 -6.61 -9.59
C VAL A 133 12.23 -6.96 -10.72
N GLU A 134 11.12 -7.57 -10.36
CA GLU A 134 10.08 -7.97 -11.29
C GLU A 134 8.76 -7.32 -10.87
N VAL A 135 7.95 -6.95 -11.86
CA VAL A 135 6.61 -6.40 -11.65
C VAL A 135 5.65 -7.28 -12.43
N ASN A 136 4.62 -7.80 -11.77
CA ASN A 136 3.54 -8.52 -12.45
C ASN A 136 2.69 -7.52 -13.21
N VAL A 137 2.56 -7.75 -14.50
CA VAL A 137 1.92 -6.87 -15.48
C VAL A 137 1.04 -7.73 -16.36
N GLU A 138 -0.25 -7.70 -16.09
CA GLU A 138 -1.24 -8.33 -16.96
C GLU A 138 -1.05 -7.85 -18.41
N ASP A 139 -1.22 -8.77 -19.37
CA ASP A 139 -1.00 -8.51 -20.79
C ASP A 139 0.41 -8.01 -21.13
N ALA A 140 1.41 -8.42 -20.34
CA ALA A 140 2.81 -8.21 -20.69
C ALA A 140 3.08 -8.72 -22.12
N ARG A 141 3.93 -7.99 -22.85
CA ARG A 141 4.36 -8.39 -24.20
C ARG A 141 4.91 -9.81 -24.20
N SER A 142 4.94 -10.47 -25.36
CA SER A 142 5.46 -11.85 -25.49
C SER A 142 6.82 -12.06 -24.80
N ALA A 143 7.02 -13.24 -24.21
CA ALA A 143 8.23 -13.61 -23.48
C ALA A 143 9.52 -13.23 -24.24
N GLY A 144 10.49 -12.65 -23.54
CA GLY A 144 11.77 -12.22 -24.13
C GLY A 144 11.71 -10.88 -24.87
N SER A 145 10.53 -10.27 -25.01
CA SER A 145 10.40 -8.93 -25.59
C SER A 145 10.99 -7.86 -24.68
N LYS A 146 11.73 -6.93 -25.27
CA LYS A 146 12.18 -5.71 -24.57
C LYS A 146 11.14 -4.61 -24.69
N GLY A 147 11.01 -3.81 -23.64
CA GLY A 147 10.12 -2.65 -23.62
C GLY A 147 10.69 -1.49 -22.83
N ASN A 148 9.95 -0.38 -22.84
CA ASN A 148 10.26 0.80 -22.05
C ASN A 148 9.03 1.13 -21.20
N GLY A 149 9.25 1.38 -19.92
CA GLY A 149 8.22 1.84 -19.00
C GLY A 149 8.65 3.14 -18.32
N GLU A 150 7.76 3.66 -17.50
CA GLU A 150 8.05 4.77 -16.60
C GLU A 150 7.73 4.33 -15.17
N TYR A 151 8.59 4.68 -14.22
CA TYR A 151 8.25 4.62 -12.81
C TYR A 151 8.38 6.01 -12.19
N ARG A 152 7.64 6.23 -11.10
CA ARG A 152 7.67 7.46 -10.33
C ARG A 152 7.80 7.11 -8.86
N ILE A 153 8.75 7.75 -8.19
CA ILE A 153 8.88 7.67 -6.73
C ILE A 153 8.12 8.85 -6.13
N ASP A 154 7.18 8.58 -5.24
CA ASP A 154 6.30 9.59 -4.65
C ASP A 154 5.70 10.53 -5.73
N ARG A 155 5.68 11.85 -5.48
CA ARG A 155 5.23 12.87 -6.45
C ARG A 155 6.37 13.43 -7.30
N LEU A 156 7.50 12.73 -7.41
CA LEU A 156 8.66 13.19 -8.17
C LEU A 156 8.46 13.03 -9.68
N ARG A 157 9.46 13.46 -10.46
CA ARG A 157 9.46 13.30 -11.91
C ARG A 157 9.50 11.82 -12.29
N ALA A 158 8.70 11.44 -13.28
CA ALA A 158 8.76 10.11 -13.87
C ALA A 158 10.15 9.81 -14.46
N LYS A 159 10.67 8.62 -14.19
CA LYS A 159 11.92 8.08 -14.71
C LYS A 159 11.61 6.97 -15.70
N LYS A 160 12.26 7.02 -16.85
CA LYS A 160 12.15 5.97 -17.86
C LYS A 160 13.05 4.80 -17.47
N PHE A 161 12.58 3.58 -17.72
CA PHE A 161 13.36 2.36 -17.54
C PHE A 161 13.14 1.40 -18.70
N GLN A 162 14.10 0.52 -18.92
CA GLN A 162 13.98 -0.60 -19.85
C GLN A 162 13.60 -1.87 -19.08
N TYR A 163 12.82 -2.74 -19.71
CA TYR A 163 12.44 -4.02 -19.14
C TYR A 163 12.51 -5.17 -20.15
N LEU A 164 12.53 -6.38 -19.62
CA LEU A 164 12.41 -7.64 -20.35
C LEU A 164 11.15 -8.38 -19.88
N SER A 165 10.27 -8.77 -20.80
CA SER A 165 9.08 -9.56 -20.46
C SER A 165 9.43 -11.02 -20.16
N ARG A 166 8.81 -11.56 -19.11
CA ARG A 166 8.89 -12.94 -18.63
C ARG A 166 7.53 -13.60 -18.86
N GLY A 167 7.28 -14.08 -20.08
CA GLY A 167 5.94 -14.52 -20.48
C GLY A 167 5.45 -15.86 -19.92
N ALA A 168 6.05 -16.40 -18.85
CA ALA A 168 5.47 -17.53 -18.11
C ALA A 168 4.55 -17.04 -16.97
N ASP A 169 4.88 -15.88 -16.38
CA ASP A 169 4.26 -15.37 -15.16
C ASP A 169 3.70 -13.96 -15.35
N GLU A 170 3.56 -13.54 -16.62
CA GLU A 170 3.11 -12.19 -17.01
C GLU A 170 3.87 -11.07 -16.27
N SER A 171 5.17 -11.25 -16.04
CA SER A 171 5.99 -10.29 -15.31
C SER A 171 6.97 -9.59 -16.24
N ILE A 172 7.44 -8.41 -15.81
CA ILE A 172 8.54 -7.70 -16.46
C ILE A 172 9.70 -7.58 -15.49
N ALA A 173 10.92 -7.86 -15.97
CA ALA A 173 12.14 -7.64 -15.20
C ALA A 173 12.75 -6.27 -15.55
N ILE A 174 12.98 -5.43 -14.54
CA ILE A 174 13.63 -4.13 -14.70
C ILE A 174 15.10 -4.34 -15.03
N ALA A 175 15.59 -3.71 -16.11
CA ALA A 175 16.97 -3.90 -16.55
C ALA A 175 18.00 -3.26 -15.62
N ASP A 176 17.73 -2.05 -15.12
CA ASP A 176 18.59 -1.34 -14.18
C ASP A 176 18.06 -1.44 -12.73
N THR A 177 18.11 -2.66 -12.21
CA THR A 177 17.66 -3.00 -10.85
C THR A 177 18.32 -2.15 -9.77
N LYS A 178 19.63 -1.88 -9.88
CA LYS A 178 20.38 -1.20 -8.82
C LYS A 178 19.94 0.26 -8.68
N SER A 179 19.82 0.97 -9.80
CA SER A 179 19.35 2.36 -9.77
C SER A 179 17.91 2.43 -9.26
N PHE A 180 17.03 1.53 -9.74
CA PHE A 180 15.65 1.47 -9.28
C PHE A 180 15.55 1.27 -7.77
N ILE A 181 16.27 0.29 -7.21
CA ILE A 181 16.22 0.02 -5.77
C ILE A 181 16.81 1.18 -4.96
N SER A 182 17.88 1.81 -5.43
CA SER A 182 18.43 3.00 -4.75
C SER A 182 17.43 4.15 -4.71
N ASP A 183 16.58 4.26 -5.73
CA ASP A 183 15.49 5.24 -5.76
C ASP A 183 14.32 4.83 -4.86
N LEU A 184 13.94 3.55 -4.84
CA LEU A 184 12.89 3.01 -3.99
C LEU A 184 13.22 3.16 -2.49
N LEU A 185 14.47 2.92 -2.08
CA LEU A 185 14.92 3.13 -0.70
C LEU A 185 14.79 4.60 -0.25
N LYS A 186 14.88 5.55 -1.18
CA LYS A 186 14.71 6.99 -0.89
C LYS A 186 13.26 7.44 -0.91
N ALA A 187 12.34 6.58 -1.35
CA ALA A 187 10.93 6.89 -1.36
C ALA A 187 10.46 7.18 0.07
N LYS A 188 9.51 8.11 0.20
CA LYS A 188 8.86 8.36 1.48
C LYS A 188 7.60 7.53 1.63
N SER A 189 6.91 7.28 0.52
CA SER A 189 5.59 6.65 0.52
C SER A 189 5.50 5.51 -0.48
N LYS A 190 5.90 5.69 -1.74
CA LYS A 190 5.51 4.73 -2.79
C LYS A 190 6.32 4.81 -4.07
N VAL A 191 6.09 3.80 -4.91
CA VAL A 191 6.49 3.75 -6.32
C VAL A 191 5.29 3.44 -7.19
N SER A 192 5.10 4.18 -8.27
CA SER A 192 4.07 3.88 -9.28
C SER A 192 4.70 3.57 -10.62
N PHE A 193 4.11 2.65 -11.37
CA PHE A 193 4.54 2.25 -12.70
C PHE A 193 3.52 2.64 -13.76
N LYS A 194 4.04 2.93 -14.96
CA LYS A 194 3.28 3.09 -16.19
C LYS A 194 3.97 2.28 -17.28
N ILE A 195 3.36 1.20 -17.71
CA ILE A 195 3.97 0.18 -18.57
C ILE A 195 3.08 -0.05 -19.80
N PRO A 196 3.59 0.14 -21.02
CA PRO A 196 2.85 -0.23 -22.24
C PRO A 196 2.71 -1.76 -22.37
N THR A 197 1.48 -2.22 -22.50
CA THR A 197 1.10 -3.65 -22.66
C THR A 197 0.51 -3.89 -24.04
N THR A 198 0.07 -5.12 -24.34
CA THR A 198 -0.65 -5.42 -25.58
C THR A 198 -2.07 -4.86 -25.59
N SER A 199 -2.70 -4.75 -24.42
CA SER A 199 -4.08 -4.27 -24.26
C SER A 199 -4.19 -2.77 -23.94
N GLY A 200 -3.06 -2.10 -23.70
CA GLY A 200 -3.05 -0.65 -23.49
C GLY A 200 -1.88 -0.18 -22.65
N THR A 201 -2.18 0.63 -21.64
CA THR A 201 -1.19 1.08 -20.67
C THR A 201 -1.58 0.60 -19.29
N PHE A 202 -0.73 -0.22 -18.70
CA PHE A 202 -0.85 -0.70 -17.34
C PHE A 202 -0.33 0.35 -16.37
N VAL A 203 -1.15 0.73 -15.38
CA VAL A 203 -0.79 1.67 -14.33
C VAL A 203 -1.05 1.02 -12.98
N THR A 204 -0.02 0.97 -12.13
CA THR A 204 -0.09 0.42 -10.78
C THR A 204 0.76 1.23 -9.81
N ALA A 205 0.48 1.12 -8.52
CA ALA A 205 1.24 1.71 -7.45
C ALA A 205 1.47 0.70 -6.32
N PHE A 206 2.68 0.75 -5.76
CA PHE A 206 3.10 -0.09 -4.65
C PHE A 206 3.58 0.80 -3.50
N PRO A 207 3.15 0.55 -2.27
CA PRO A 207 3.72 1.24 -1.13
C PRO A 207 5.18 0.86 -0.93
N LYS A 208 5.97 1.80 -0.40
CA LYS A 208 7.35 1.50 0.03
C LYS A 208 7.35 0.46 1.15
N GLY A 209 6.35 0.55 2.02
CA GLY A 209 6.25 -0.30 3.21
C GLY A 209 7.48 -0.19 4.11
N ASN A 210 7.77 -1.28 4.80
CA ASN A 210 8.92 -1.46 5.69
C ASN A 210 10.18 -2.04 4.99
N LEU A 211 10.40 -1.76 3.69
CA LEU A 211 11.51 -2.32 2.89
C LEU A 211 12.89 -2.31 3.58
N ASP A 212 13.17 -1.28 4.37
CA ASP A 212 14.44 -1.13 5.10
C ASP A 212 14.72 -2.29 6.08
N ALA A 213 13.68 -2.92 6.62
CA ALA A 213 13.78 -4.05 7.54
C ALA A 213 14.42 -5.30 6.89
N PHE A 214 14.35 -5.41 5.57
CA PHE A 214 14.82 -6.59 4.83
C PHE A 214 16.27 -6.47 4.36
N ARG A 215 16.89 -5.29 4.46
CA ARG A 215 18.28 -5.08 4.01
C ARG A 215 19.28 -6.06 4.64
N PRO A 216 19.21 -6.38 5.95
CA PRO A 216 20.09 -7.39 6.55
C PRO A 216 19.87 -8.80 5.99
N LYS A 217 18.61 -9.17 5.70
CA LYS A 217 18.26 -10.48 5.12
C LYS A 217 18.81 -10.64 3.71
N PHE A 218 18.64 -9.62 2.86
CA PHE A 218 19.27 -9.57 1.54
C PHE A 218 20.79 -9.63 1.61
N ALA A 219 21.41 -8.90 2.55
CA ALA A 219 22.86 -8.93 2.74
C ALA A 219 23.37 -10.32 3.12
N LYS A 220 22.63 -11.06 3.97
CA LYS A 220 22.91 -12.46 4.33
C LYS A 220 22.79 -13.40 3.13
N ALA A 221 21.83 -13.16 2.23
CA ALA A 221 21.67 -13.87 0.97
C ALA A 221 22.72 -13.51 -0.10
N GLY A 222 23.49 -12.42 0.12
CA GLY A 222 24.60 -11.99 -0.73
C GLY A 222 24.29 -10.84 -1.69
N CYS A 223 23.09 -10.25 -1.59
CA CYS A 223 22.72 -9.04 -2.34
C CYS A 223 22.78 -7.80 -1.44
N ARG A 224 23.27 -6.69 -1.98
CA ARG A 224 23.35 -5.42 -1.23
C ARG A 224 22.62 -4.32 -1.96
N PHE A 225 21.87 -3.54 -1.20
CA PHE A 225 21.29 -2.27 -1.61
C PHE A 225 21.06 -1.35 -0.40
#